data_AF-A0A9E4SSP8-F1
#
_entry.id   AF-A0A9E4SSP8-F1
#
_cell.length_a   1.000
_cell.length_b   1.000
_cell.length_c   1.000
_cell.angle_alpha   90.00
_cell.angle_beta   90.00
_cell.angle_gamma   90.00
#
_symmetry.space_group_name_H-M   'P 1'
#
loop_
_entity.id
_entity.type
_entity.pdbx_description
1 polymer ?
#
loop_
_entity_poly.entity_id
_entity_poly.type
_entity_poly.pdbx_seq_one_letter_code
_entity_poly.pdbx_strand_id
1 'polypeptide(L)' 'KVKLNLINLGEFVHNIRIAGPDGIYDTDDDIVSEDVLPGETGELIFVVDEEGEYIFRDDFRRETLTGILTVE' A
#
# COMPACT_ATOMS: atom_id res chain seq x y z
N LYS A 1 -8.03 11.10 -7.31
CA LYS A 1 -6.82 10.38 -7.79
C LYS A 1 -5.67 10.73 -6.87
N VAL A 2 -5.14 9.74 -6.17
CA VAL A 2 -4.06 9.85 -5.19
C VAL A 2 -2.79 9.25 -5.80
N LYS A 3 -1.63 9.81 -5.46
CA LYS A 3 -0.32 9.29 -5.85
C LYS A 3 0.53 9.13 -4.60
N LEU A 4 0.98 7.91 -4.35
CA LEU A 4 1.97 7.60 -3.33
C LEU A 4 3.32 7.38 -4.00
N ASN A 5 4.35 8.06 -3.50
CA ASN A 5 5.74 7.80 -3.87
C ASN A 5 6.33 6.88 -2.80
N LEU A 6 6.85 5.74 -3.22
CA LEU A 6 7.50 4.77 -2.36
C LEU A 6 9.02 4.93 -2.52
N ILE A 7 9.75 4.99 -1.41
CA ILE A 7 11.22 5.07 -1.43
C ILE A 7 11.74 3.97 -0.53
N ASN A 8 12.46 3.00 -1.09
CA ASN A 8 13.05 1.92 -0.32
C ASN A 8 14.51 2.25 0.03
N LEU A 9 14.72 2.71 1.25
CA LEU A 9 16.06 3.00 1.79
C LEU A 9 16.68 1.79 2.52
N GLY A 10 16.00 0.64 2.53
CA GLY A 10 16.40 -0.58 3.22
C GLY A 10 17.14 -1.58 2.33
N GLU A 11 17.26 -2.81 2.83
CA GLU A 11 17.99 -3.92 2.18
C GLU A 11 17.07 -5.02 1.61
N PHE A 12 15.76 -4.94 1.88
CA PHE A 12 14.78 -5.95 1.46
C PHE A 12 13.82 -5.37 0.43
N VAL A 13 13.22 -6.24 -0.38
CA VAL A 13 12.14 -5.86 -1.31
C VAL A 13 10.88 -5.50 -0.52
N HIS A 14 10.19 -4.47 -0.96
CA HIS A 14 8.97 -3.96 -0.34
C HIS A 14 7.90 -3.62 -1.35
N ASN A 15 6.64 -3.66 -0.93
CA ASN A 15 5.52 -3.09 -1.69
C ASN A 15 4.52 -2.43 -0.72
N ILE A 16 3.44 -1.88 -1.26
CA ILE A 16 2.26 -1.53 -0.45
C ILE A 16 1.01 -2.17 -1.05
N ARG A 17 0.26 -2.86 -0.20
CA ARG A 17 -1.10 -3.33 -0.45
C ARG A 17 -2.05 -2.57 0.46
N ILE A 18 -3.04 -1.93 -0.11
CA ILE A 18 -4.14 -1.26 0.59
C ILE A 18 -5.36 -2.15 0.43
N ALA A 19 -5.97 -2.56 1.54
CA ALA A 19 -7.23 -3.30 1.52
C ALA A 19 -8.36 -2.40 0.99
N GLY A 20 -9.36 -3.01 0.36
CA GLY A 20 -10.59 -2.30 0.02
C GLY A 20 -11.38 -1.82 1.25
N PRO A 21 -12.54 -1.18 1.06
CA PRO A 21 -13.35 -0.59 2.14
C PRO A 21 -13.80 -1.60 3.22
N ASP A 22 -13.82 -2.90 2.91
CA ASP A 22 -14.20 -3.94 3.87
C ASP A 22 -13.06 -4.35 4.83
N GLY A 23 -11.84 -3.85 4.58
CA GLY A 23 -10.65 -4.15 5.37
C GLY A 23 -10.15 -5.60 5.24
N ILE A 24 -10.59 -6.33 4.22
CA ILE A 24 -10.13 -7.68 3.93
C ILE A 24 -9.01 -7.59 2.89
N TYR A 25 -7.91 -8.31 3.15
CA TYR A 25 -6.81 -8.42 2.19
C TYR A 25 -7.00 -9.62 1.26
N ASP A 26 -6.25 -9.59 0.16
CA ASP A 26 -6.15 -10.66 -0.83
C ASP A 26 -7.47 -10.89 -1.59
N THR A 27 -8.23 -9.81 -1.77
CA THR A 27 -9.48 -9.71 -2.53
C THR A 27 -9.31 -8.83 -3.77
N ASP A 28 -10.30 -8.85 -4.67
CA ASP A 28 -10.24 -8.16 -5.97
C ASP A 28 -10.26 -6.62 -5.85
N ASP A 29 -10.63 -6.09 -4.69
CA ASP A 29 -10.70 -4.66 -4.39
C ASP A 29 -9.42 -4.10 -3.75
N ASP A 30 -8.41 -4.94 -3.54
CA ASP A 30 -7.09 -4.51 -3.09
C ASP A 30 -6.40 -3.64 -4.13
N ILE A 31 -5.70 -2.61 -3.64
CA ILE A 31 -4.81 -1.78 -4.45
C ILE A 31 -3.38 -2.12 -4.07
N VAL A 32 -2.59 -2.58 -5.04
CA VAL A 32 -1.22 -3.07 -4.81
C VAL A 32 -0.23 -2.31 -5.70
N SER A 33 0.89 -1.89 -5.12
CA SER A 33 2.01 -1.35 -5.90
C SER A 33 2.84 -2.46 -6.52
N GLU A 34 3.64 -2.09 -7.53
CA GLU A 34 4.79 -2.90 -7.92
C GLU A 34 5.77 -3.07 -6.75
N ASP A 35 6.62 -4.09 -6.85
CA ASP A 35 7.73 -4.30 -5.93
C ASP A 35 8.77 -3.18 -6.08
N VAL A 36 9.28 -2.69 -4.95
CA VAL A 36 10.33 -1.68 -4.86
C VAL A 36 11.58 -2.32 -4.29
N LEU A 37 12.61 -2.48 -5.13
CA LEU A 37 13.88 -3.08 -4.73
C LEU A 37 14.69 -2.14 -3.81
N PRO A 38 15.67 -2.69 -3.07
CA PRO A 38 16.59 -1.88 -2.24
C PRO A 38 17.23 -0.73 -3.01
N GLY A 39 17.10 0.50 -2.49
CA GLY A 39 17.66 1.71 -3.08
C GLY A 39 16.82 2.32 -4.20
N GLU A 40 15.69 1.71 -4.58
CA GLU A 40 14.83 2.19 -5.66
C GLU A 40 13.62 2.98 -5.14
N THR A 41 12.95 3.63 -6.08
CA THR A 41 11.68 4.33 -5.85
C THR A 41 10.57 3.71 -6.68
N GLY A 42 9.41 3.54 -6.09
CA GLY A 42 8.19 3.10 -6.74
C GLY A 42 7.10 4.16 -6.70
N GLU A 43 6.03 3.89 -7.43
CA GLU A 43 4.86 4.75 -7.49
C GLU A 43 3.60 3.90 -7.45
N LEU A 44 2.62 4.33 -6.64
CA LEU A 44 1.27 3.78 -6.66
C LEU A 44 0.28 4.91 -6.93
N ILE A 45 -0.46 4.77 -8.02
CA ILE A 45 -1.53 5.68 -8.41
C ILE A 45 -2.86 4.95 -8.30
N PHE A 46 -3.81 5.54 -7.59
CA PHE A 46 -5.14 4.98 -7.42
C PHE A 46 -6.21 6.05 -7.26
N VAL A 47 -7.46 5.61 -7.23
CA VAL A 47 -8.63 6.44 -6.94
C VAL A 47 -9.28 5.85 -5.70
N VAL A 48 -9.73 6.73 -4.81
CA VAL A 48 -10.56 6.38 -3.67
C VAL A 48 -11.84 7.18 -3.85
N ASP A 49 -12.97 6.48 -3.83
CA ASP A 49 -14.29 7.07 -4.07
C ASP A 49 -15.08 7.32 -2.78
N GLU A 50 -14.63 6.74 -1.65
CA GLU A 50 -15.29 6.84 -0.35
C GLU A 50 -14.32 7.38 0.72
N GLU A 51 -14.78 8.34 1.52
CA GLU A 51 -14.10 8.77 2.76
C GLU A 51 -14.05 7.59 3.75
N GLY A 52 -12.99 7.51 4.55
CA GLY A 52 -12.84 6.42 5.53
C GLY A 52 -11.40 6.04 5.84
N GLU A 53 -11.26 4.97 6.62
CA GLU A 53 -9.98 4.38 6.99
C GLU A 53 -9.71 3.13 6.14
N TYR A 54 -8.56 3.13 5.46
CA TYR A 54 -8.09 2.02 4.65
C TYR A 54 -6.82 1.46 5.27
N ILE A 55 -6.83 0.19 5.64
CA ILE A 55 -5.64 -0.46 6.18
C ILE A 55 -4.68 -0.82 5.05
N PHE A 56 -3.38 -0.65 5.31
CA PHE A 56 -2.35 -1.07 4.36
C PHE A 56 -1.26 -1.90 5.04
N ARG A 57 -0.59 -2.73 4.23
CA ARG A 57 0.56 -3.54 4.64
C ARG A 57 1.59 -3.66 3.54
N ASP A 58 2.81 -4.03 3.95
CA ASP A 58 3.82 -4.63 3.07
C ASP A 58 3.59 -6.15 2.97
N ASP A 59 3.55 -6.70 1.76
CA ASP A 59 3.26 -8.13 1.55
C ASP A 59 4.42 -9.06 1.97
N PHE A 60 5.64 -8.52 2.09
CA PHE A 60 6.82 -9.25 2.54
C PHE A 60 6.98 -9.25 4.07
N ARG A 61 6.34 -8.31 4.78
CA ARG A 61 6.40 -8.11 6.23
C ARG A 61 5.03 -7.75 6.83
N ARG A 62 4.04 -8.56 6.47
CA ARG A 62 2.59 -8.36 6.72
C ARG A 62 2.18 -8.01 8.15
N GLU A 63 2.95 -8.45 9.14
CA GLU A 63 2.62 -8.24 10.56
C GLU A 63 3.32 -7.02 11.17
N THR A 64 4.36 -6.49 10.52
CA THR A 64 5.26 -5.50 11.14
C THR A 64 5.36 -4.19 10.39
N LEU A 65 5.02 -4.18 9.10
CA LEU A 65 4.95 -2.98 8.27
C LEU A 65 3.50 -2.80 7.81
N THR A 66 2.72 -2.17 8.68
CA THR A 66 1.29 -1.90 8.49
C THR A 66 0.98 -0.45 8.84
N GLY A 67 -0.17 0.05 8.38
CA GLY A 67 -0.66 1.36 8.75
C GLY A 67 -2.10 1.60 8.30
N ILE A 68 -2.57 2.82 8.52
CA ILE A 68 -3.91 3.28 8.15
C ILE A 68 -3.76 4.52 7.26
N LEU A 69 -4.44 4.52 6.12
CA LEU A 69 -4.67 5.67 5.27
C LEU A 69 -6.07 6.21 5.58
N THR A 70 -6.14 7.43 6.10
CA THR A 70 -7.42 8.14 6.32
C THR A 70 -7.71 9.05 5.13
N VAL A 71 -8.90 8.93 4.56
CA VAL A 71 -9.42 9.78 3.50
C VAL A 71 -10.56 10.62 4.06
N GLU A 72 -10.44 11.94 3.92
CA GLU A 72 -11.36 12.99 4.41
C GLU A 72 -11.67 14.02 3.32
#